data_AF-A0A838F0W8-F1
#
_entry.id   AF-A0A838F0W8-F1
#
_cell.length_a   1.000
_cell.length_b   1.000
_cell.length_c   1.000
_cell.angle_alpha   90.00
_cell.angle_beta   90.00
_cell.angle_gamma   90.00
#
_symmetry.space_group_name_H-M   'P 1'
#
loop_
_entity.id
_entity.type
_entity.pdbx_description
1 polymer ?
#
loop_
_entity_poly.entity_id
_entity_poly.type
_entity_poly.pdbx_seq_one_letter_code
_entity_poly.pdbx_strand_id
1 'polypeptide(L)'
;MFKKFKTIEFSKFAPLLVTLAFILILIQYSFHPLESIFLDFWIKNDVSSKSFKNPIVLIALDEESDQFLGETYPYTYASHNRLMNRLVEDKPAVVNYFVSLLEPDSDVEARYQTEFHESIKNFSPTGDKLKFGSEIDNFGEQIPPEGLRDIGYHLGQLYKDQLIFSKDEVVRRAILNISGEDSLHLWTAKKYRELIGLSPVDATAYKGAYYNSEADANFALFKYSGNPLTSEAFVIPFHRVVVGNFPKGFFTDKIVLIGPQYLSNTNDFILTPFEKDTAKSPKLMVHAHVIEALISEKTIYDIKDFYTQIASVLIAIILSYIISRVQPVKGLMITILLIIGILILSYLAFISFGLWIKLSHLVLSIFVVYYIWVPFRAIEEYQTRYAIQEETKLLKQVDNLKQNFISLMSHDLKTPVAKIAGIADILKIKFNNTPEQSELIDNVVNSTKELNNFINSI
;
A
#
# COMPACT_ATOMS: atom_id res chain seq x y z
N MET A 1 -9.20 -47.11 31.49
CA MET A 1 -8.91 -45.67 31.69
C MET A 1 -8.73 -44.88 30.37
N PHE A 2 -9.32 -45.32 29.24
CA PHE A 2 -9.16 -44.66 27.93
C PHE A 2 -10.48 -44.62 27.13
N LYS A 3 -11.53 -44.04 27.69
CA LYS A 3 -12.79 -43.74 26.98
C LYS A 3 -13.36 -42.41 27.49
N LYS A 4 -12.59 -41.34 27.34
CA LYS A 4 -13.09 -39.97 27.59
C LYS A 4 -12.33 -38.87 26.84
N PHE A 5 -11.67 -39.19 25.73
CA PHE A 5 -11.40 -38.18 24.73
C PHE A 5 -12.67 -38.02 23.90
N LYS A 6 -13.51 -37.08 24.36
CA LYS A 6 -14.51 -36.42 23.52
C LYS A 6 -13.92 -36.26 22.13
N THR A 7 -14.64 -36.75 21.13
CA THR A 7 -14.54 -36.27 19.75
C THR A 7 -14.62 -34.76 19.78
N ILE A 8 -13.47 -34.09 19.82
CA ILE A 8 -13.38 -32.69 19.43
C ILE A 8 -13.97 -32.70 18.01
N GLU A 9 -15.06 -31.98 17.80
CA GLU A 9 -15.70 -31.88 16.49
C GLU A 9 -14.68 -31.30 15.51
N PHE A 10 -13.93 -32.18 14.84
CA PHE A 10 -12.86 -31.82 13.90
C PHE A 10 -13.40 -30.93 12.78
N SER A 11 -14.70 -31.04 12.48
CA SER A 11 -15.44 -30.17 11.56
C SER A 11 -15.39 -28.69 11.95
N LYS A 12 -15.39 -28.35 13.24
CA LYS A 12 -15.33 -26.95 13.71
C LYS A 12 -13.96 -26.30 13.52
N PHE A 13 -12.89 -27.11 13.46
CA PHE A 13 -11.52 -26.62 13.25
C PHE A 13 -11.05 -26.76 11.80
N ALA A 14 -11.77 -27.52 10.97
CA ALA A 14 -11.45 -27.70 9.55
C ALA A 14 -11.24 -26.39 8.79
N PRO A 15 -12.11 -25.36 8.85
CA PRO A 15 -11.89 -24.12 8.12
C PRO A 15 -10.61 -23.39 8.58
N LEU A 16 -10.28 -23.43 9.87
CA LEU A 16 -9.04 -22.83 10.38
C LEU A 16 -7.78 -23.57 9.89
N LEU A 17 -7.82 -24.90 9.82
CA LEU A 17 -6.68 -25.67 9.29
C LEU A 17 -6.46 -25.41 7.80
N VAL A 18 -7.56 -25.33 7.03
CA VAL A 18 -7.50 -24.99 5.59
C VAL A 18 -6.98 -23.56 5.40
N THR A 19 -7.45 -22.57 6.17
CA THR A 19 -6.92 -21.19 6.06
C THR A 19 -5.44 -21.14 6.37
N LEU A 20 -4.98 -21.80 7.44
CA LEU A 20 -3.56 -21.85 7.78
C LEU A 20 -2.72 -22.50 6.69
N ALA A 21 -3.19 -23.60 6.10
CA ALA A 21 -2.50 -24.25 4.98
C ALA A 21 -2.36 -23.31 3.78
N PHE A 22 -3.43 -22.60 3.39
CA PHE A 22 -3.39 -21.64 2.30
C PHE A 22 -2.48 -20.44 2.58
N ILE A 23 -2.47 -19.94 3.82
CA ILE A 23 -1.59 -18.82 4.19
C ILE A 23 -0.12 -19.24 4.18
N LEU A 24 0.19 -20.46 4.63
CA LEU A 24 1.54 -21.00 4.55
C LEU A 24 2.03 -21.10 3.09
N ILE A 25 1.15 -21.48 2.17
CA ILE A 25 1.46 -21.44 0.73
C ILE A 25 1.65 -20.00 0.27
N LEU A 26 0.75 -19.09 0.65
CA LEU A 26 0.77 -17.69 0.23
C LEU A 26 2.07 -16.97 0.64
N ILE A 27 2.59 -17.27 1.83
CA ILE A 27 3.83 -16.68 2.37
C ILE A 27 5.07 -17.12 1.56
N GLN A 28 5.02 -18.23 0.83
CA GLN A 28 6.15 -18.68 -0.01
C GLN A 28 6.32 -17.84 -1.28
N TYR A 29 5.31 -17.06 -1.68
CA TYR A 29 5.35 -16.24 -2.89
C TYR A 29 5.61 -14.77 -2.57
N SER A 30 6.54 -14.14 -3.29
CA SER A 30 6.75 -12.70 -3.22
C SER A 30 5.74 -11.95 -4.11
N PHE A 31 4.92 -11.09 -3.53
CA PHE A 31 3.94 -10.27 -4.26
C PHE A 31 4.47 -8.87 -4.60
N HIS A 32 5.71 -8.77 -5.10
CA HIS A 32 6.34 -7.48 -5.36
C HIS A 32 5.57 -6.53 -6.31
N PRO A 33 4.94 -7.00 -7.41
CA PRO A 33 4.16 -6.11 -8.27
C PRO A 33 2.94 -5.50 -7.57
N LEU A 34 2.29 -6.26 -6.69
CA LEU A 34 1.17 -5.74 -5.90
C LEU A 34 1.68 -4.74 -4.84
N GLU A 35 2.82 -5.05 -4.23
CA GLU A 35 3.43 -4.21 -3.21
C GLU A 35 3.93 -2.88 -3.77
N SER A 36 4.41 -2.84 -5.02
CA SER A 36 4.83 -1.59 -5.66
C SER A 36 3.66 -0.64 -5.88
N ILE A 37 2.47 -1.15 -6.22
CA ILE A 37 1.25 -0.35 -6.35
C ILE A 37 0.93 0.35 -5.03
N PHE A 38 1.02 -0.37 -3.90
CA PHE A 38 0.87 0.22 -2.58
C PHE A 38 1.97 1.25 -2.30
N LEU A 39 3.24 0.89 -2.44
CA LEU A 39 4.33 1.84 -2.18
C LEU A 39 4.19 3.14 -3.00
N ASP A 40 3.86 3.03 -4.29
CA ASP A 40 3.73 4.19 -5.15
C ASP A 40 2.55 5.07 -4.77
N PHE A 41 1.42 4.48 -4.37
CA PHE A 41 0.30 5.26 -3.85
C PHE A 41 0.71 6.00 -2.55
N TRP A 42 1.58 5.41 -1.73
CA TRP A 42 1.98 5.99 -0.44
C TRP A 42 2.93 7.17 -0.72
N ILE A 43 3.86 7.01 -1.66
CA ILE A 43 4.74 8.08 -2.15
C ILE A 43 3.94 9.23 -2.78
N LYS A 44 2.98 8.92 -3.67
CA LYS A 44 2.14 9.93 -4.34
C LYS A 44 1.36 10.80 -3.37
N ASN A 45 0.86 10.18 -2.30
CA ASN A 45 0.01 10.85 -1.33
C ASN A 45 0.79 11.35 -0.10
N ASP A 46 2.12 11.24 -0.06
CA ASP A 46 2.89 11.69 1.08
C ASP A 46 2.74 13.21 1.28
N VAL A 47 2.12 13.59 2.40
CA VAL A 47 1.91 14.98 2.80
C VAL A 47 3.11 15.57 3.56
N SER A 48 4.01 14.74 4.08
CA SER A 48 5.17 15.17 4.87
C SER A 48 6.33 15.70 4.02
N SER A 49 6.35 15.36 2.72
CA SER A 49 7.40 15.73 1.78
C SER A 49 6.89 16.42 0.52
N LYS A 50 5.97 17.39 0.63
CA LYS A 50 5.37 18.01 -0.56
C LYS A 50 6.19 19.09 -1.28
N SER A 51 7.28 19.59 -0.68
CA SER A 51 8.10 20.62 -1.31
C SER A 51 9.57 20.48 -0.92
N PHE A 52 10.44 21.04 -1.76
CA PHE A 52 11.87 21.14 -1.54
C PHE A 52 12.14 22.07 -0.34
N LYS A 53 12.85 21.57 0.68
CA LYS A 53 13.22 22.39 1.83
C LYS A 53 14.55 23.10 1.61
N ASN A 54 15.41 22.54 0.77
CA ASN A 54 16.73 23.08 0.47
C ASN A 54 16.72 23.82 -0.88
N PRO A 55 17.55 24.87 -1.03
CA PRO A 55 17.60 25.68 -2.24
C PRO A 55 18.38 24.96 -3.36
N ILE A 56 17.70 24.07 -4.07
CA ILE A 56 18.22 23.41 -5.29
C ILE A 56 17.75 24.16 -6.53
N VAL A 57 18.68 24.45 -7.44
CA VAL A 57 18.41 25.08 -8.74
C VAL A 57 18.93 24.17 -9.85
N LEU A 58 18.14 24.03 -10.91
CA LEU A 58 18.49 23.20 -12.05
C LEU A 58 18.81 24.10 -13.24
N ILE A 59 19.92 23.83 -13.91
CA ILE A 59 20.29 24.44 -15.18
C ILE A 59 20.10 23.37 -16.25
N ALA A 60 19.08 23.55 -17.08
CA ALA A 60 18.72 22.59 -18.12
C ALA A 60 19.34 22.96 -19.46
N LEU A 61 20.02 22.02 -20.12
CA LEU A 61 20.33 22.10 -21.54
C LEU A 61 19.11 21.59 -22.30
N ASP A 62 18.50 22.42 -23.13
CA ASP A 62 17.20 22.19 -23.75
C ASP A 62 17.14 22.77 -25.18
N GLU A 63 16.09 22.42 -25.92
CA GLU A 63 15.91 22.90 -27.30
C GLU A 63 15.84 24.44 -27.41
N GLU A 64 15.35 25.13 -26.38
CA GLU A 64 15.34 26.60 -26.33
C GLU A 64 16.77 27.17 -26.29
N SER A 65 17.64 26.56 -25.48
CA SER A 65 19.04 26.92 -25.38
C SER A 65 19.80 26.64 -26.68
N ASP A 66 19.51 25.53 -27.36
CA ASP A 66 20.10 25.21 -28.66
C ASP A 66 19.78 26.31 -29.69
N GLN A 67 18.50 26.67 -29.79
CA GLN A 67 18.02 27.69 -30.72
C GLN A 67 18.62 29.07 -30.42
N PHE A 68 18.71 29.44 -29.13
CA PHE A 68 19.20 30.74 -28.72
C PHE A 68 20.71 30.89 -28.96
N LEU A 69 21.49 29.86 -28.63
CA LEU A 69 22.95 29.88 -28.77
C LEU A 69 23.41 29.61 -30.21
N GLY A 70 22.56 28.99 -31.04
CA GLY A 70 22.93 28.55 -32.38
C GLY A 70 23.89 27.36 -32.35
N GLU A 71 23.79 26.54 -31.30
CA GLU A 71 24.66 25.42 -30.98
C GLU A 71 23.79 24.21 -30.62
N THR A 72 24.23 22.99 -30.92
CA THR A 72 23.47 21.76 -30.62
C THR A 72 24.22 20.90 -29.64
N TYR A 73 23.52 20.20 -28.76
CA TYR A 73 24.16 19.25 -27.84
C TYR A 73 24.99 18.19 -28.60
N PRO A 74 26.19 17.83 -28.12
CA PRO A 74 26.89 18.37 -26.95
C PRO A 74 27.48 19.77 -27.20
N TYR A 75 27.37 20.66 -26.21
CA TYR A 75 27.90 22.02 -26.29
C TYR A 75 29.43 22.05 -26.15
N THR A 76 30.04 23.03 -26.80
CA THR A 76 31.46 23.36 -26.77
C THR A 76 31.92 23.75 -25.37
N TYR A 77 33.21 23.54 -25.12
CA TYR A 77 33.83 23.99 -23.89
C TYR A 77 33.79 25.52 -23.73
N ALA A 78 33.72 26.28 -24.82
CA ALA A 78 33.54 27.73 -24.76
C ALA A 78 32.23 28.11 -24.06
N SER A 79 31.13 27.43 -24.40
CA SER A 79 29.80 27.64 -23.79
C SER A 79 29.79 27.21 -22.32
N HIS A 80 30.40 26.07 -22.00
CA HIS A 80 30.55 25.63 -20.60
C HIS A 80 31.44 26.56 -19.76
N ASN A 81 32.55 27.06 -20.31
CA ASN A 81 33.42 28.03 -19.65
C ASN A 81 32.67 29.35 -19.36
N ARG A 82 31.90 29.86 -20.32
CA ARG A 82 31.07 31.06 -20.12
C ARG A 82 30.03 30.85 -19.03
N LEU A 83 29.34 29.70 -19.04
CA LEU A 83 28.39 29.36 -17.97
C LEU A 83 29.10 29.35 -16.61
N MET A 84 30.24 28.68 -16.51
CA MET A 84 30.97 28.55 -15.25
C MET A 84 31.42 29.91 -14.71
N ASN A 85 31.96 30.77 -15.57
CA ASN A 85 32.36 32.12 -15.17
C ASN A 85 31.19 32.92 -14.59
N ARG A 86 30.00 32.82 -15.17
CA ARG A 86 28.79 33.49 -14.64
C ARG A 86 28.26 32.86 -13.36
N LEU A 87 28.30 31.53 -13.28
CA LEU A 87 27.81 30.79 -12.14
C LEU A 87 28.66 31.06 -10.88
N VAL A 88 29.98 31.09 -11.04
CA VAL A 88 30.94 31.26 -9.94
C VAL A 88 30.88 32.65 -9.32
N GLU A 89 30.48 33.69 -10.08
CA GLU A 89 30.29 35.06 -9.58
C GLU A 89 29.31 35.09 -8.37
N ASP A 90 28.26 34.27 -8.41
CA ASP A 90 27.23 34.18 -7.35
C ASP A 90 27.64 33.27 -6.18
N LYS A 91 28.77 32.54 -6.27
CA LYS A 91 29.29 31.62 -5.25
C LYS A 91 28.26 30.57 -4.79
N PRO A 92 27.86 29.61 -5.65
CA PRO A 92 27.01 28.51 -5.22
C PRO A 92 27.67 27.64 -4.16
N ALA A 93 26.85 26.95 -3.37
CA ALA A 93 27.33 26.05 -2.32
C ALA A 93 27.97 24.80 -2.90
N VAL A 94 27.27 24.15 -3.84
CA VAL A 94 27.71 22.93 -4.53
C VAL A 94 27.22 22.97 -5.98
N VAL A 95 28.04 22.52 -6.92
CA VAL A 95 27.71 22.40 -8.34
C VAL A 95 27.93 20.96 -8.80
N ASN A 96 26.90 20.36 -9.39
CA ASN A 96 26.98 19.03 -9.98
C ASN A 96 26.77 19.11 -11.49
N TYR A 97 27.69 18.52 -12.24
CA TYR A 97 27.60 18.40 -13.69
C TYR A 97 27.15 16.99 -14.07
N PHE A 98 25.92 16.85 -14.54
CA PHE A 98 25.35 15.62 -15.12
C PHE A 98 25.39 15.65 -16.67
N VAL A 99 26.34 16.37 -17.24
CA VAL A 99 26.53 16.47 -18.69
C VAL A 99 27.63 15.50 -19.11
N SER A 100 27.34 14.63 -20.09
CA SER A 100 28.34 13.75 -20.70
C SER A 100 29.24 14.55 -21.63
N LEU A 101 30.33 15.10 -21.09
CA LEU A 101 31.32 15.85 -21.85
C LEU A 101 32.19 14.90 -22.69
N LEU A 102 32.50 15.30 -23.93
CA LEU A 102 33.34 14.54 -24.85
C LEU A 102 34.80 15.02 -24.83
N GLU A 103 35.74 14.16 -25.23
CA GLU A 103 37.12 14.58 -25.46
C GLU A 103 37.17 15.67 -26.54
N PRO A 104 38.04 16.69 -26.40
CA PRO A 104 38.13 17.76 -27.38
C PRO A 104 38.60 17.22 -28.73
N ASP A 105 37.92 17.61 -29.81
CA ASP A 105 38.19 17.15 -31.17
C ASP A 105 39.10 18.09 -31.99
N SER A 106 39.44 19.24 -31.41
CA SER A 106 40.23 20.29 -32.04
C SER A 106 41.09 21.04 -31.02
N ASP A 107 42.17 21.67 -31.48
CA ASP A 107 43.05 22.49 -30.63
C ASP A 107 42.29 23.67 -29.98
N VAL A 108 41.24 24.16 -30.64
CA VAL A 108 40.39 25.23 -30.13
C VAL A 108 39.55 24.73 -28.95
N GLU A 109 38.92 23.57 -29.08
CA GLU A 109 38.16 22.96 -27.99
C GLU A 109 39.08 22.55 -26.83
N ALA A 110 40.28 22.04 -27.11
CA ALA A 110 41.26 21.70 -26.07
C ALA A 110 41.70 22.94 -25.27
N ARG A 111 41.86 24.10 -25.94
CA ARG A 111 42.13 25.37 -25.26
C ARG A 111 40.97 25.76 -24.35
N TYR A 112 39.73 25.73 -24.85
CA TYR A 112 38.56 26.08 -24.03
C TYR A 112 38.30 25.07 -22.90
N GLN A 113 38.63 23.79 -23.08
CA GLN A 113 38.60 22.80 -22.01
C GLN A 113 39.58 23.19 -20.89
N THR A 114 40.78 23.65 -21.25
CA THR A 114 41.77 24.15 -20.29
C THR A 114 41.25 25.38 -19.55
N GLU A 115 40.66 26.35 -20.26
CA GLU A 115 40.06 27.54 -19.62
C GLU A 115 38.89 27.16 -18.69
N PHE A 116 38.06 26.19 -19.10
CA PHE A 116 36.96 25.68 -18.27
C PHE A 116 37.49 24.98 -17.01
N HIS A 117 38.53 24.16 -17.16
CA HIS A 117 39.22 23.51 -16.05
C HIS A 117 39.78 24.52 -15.04
N GLU A 118 40.48 25.55 -15.52
CA GLU A 118 41.01 26.63 -14.67
C GLU A 118 39.89 27.36 -13.93
N SER A 119 38.79 27.68 -14.61
CA SER A 119 37.61 28.30 -13.98
C SER A 119 37.02 27.43 -12.86
N ILE A 120 36.94 26.11 -13.07
CA ILE A 120 36.50 25.17 -12.04
C ILE A 120 37.48 25.13 -10.87
N LYS A 121 38.79 25.03 -11.14
CA LYS A 121 39.83 25.00 -10.09
C LYS A 121 39.85 26.28 -9.28
N ASN A 122 39.62 27.43 -9.90
CA ASN A 122 39.53 28.71 -9.18
C ASN A 122 38.33 28.74 -8.21
N PHE A 123 37.20 28.14 -8.59
CA PHE A 123 36.02 28.03 -7.74
C PHE A 123 36.14 26.95 -6.66
N SER A 124 36.69 25.79 -7.04
CA SER A 124 36.79 24.57 -6.24
C SER A 124 38.20 23.99 -6.29
N PRO A 125 39.21 24.63 -5.65
CA PRO A 125 40.61 24.22 -5.75
C PRO A 125 40.86 22.79 -5.28
N THR A 126 40.14 22.39 -4.23
CA THR A 126 40.18 21.06 -3.61
C THR A 126 39.18 20.06 -4.21
N GLY A 127 38.41 20.46 -5.23
CA GLY A 127 37.36 19.62 -5.81
C GLY A 127 36.19 19.34 -4.85
N ASP A 128 36.00 20.15 -3.81
CA ASP A 128 35.01 19.93 -2.76
C ASP A 128 33.68 20.67 -3.00
N LYS A 129 33.61 21.54 -4.01
CA LYS A 129 32.39 22.29 -4.36
C LYS A 129 31.82 21.93 -5.73
N LEU A 130 32.59 21.25 -6.58
CA LEU A 130 32.15 20.80 -7.88
C LEU A 130 32.59 19.37 -8.17
N LYS A 131 31.64 18.54 -8.63
CA LYS A 131 31.91 17.18 -9.12
C LYS A 131 31.12 16.89 -10.40
N PHE A 132 31.70 16.05 -11.24
CA PHE A 132 31.03 15.48 -12.40
C PHE A 132 30.27 14.21 -12.01
N GLY A 133 29.12 13.99 -12.62
CA GLY A 133 28.33 12.77 -12.52
C GLY A 133 28.64 11.85 -13.68
N SER A 134 29.11 10.65 -13.39
CA SER A 134 29.21 9.58 -14.39
C SER A 134 27.91 8.77 -14.45
N GLU A 135 27.58 8.27 -15.64
CA GLU A 135 26.51 7.29 -15.84
C GLU A 135 27.12 5.99 -16.38
N ILE A 136 26.49 4.86 -16.07
CA ILE A 136 26.90 3.56 -16.61
C ILE A 136 25.89 3.17 -17.69
N ASP A 137 26.39 2.97 -18.91
CA ASP A 137 25.62 2.49 -20.04
C ASP A 137 26.11 1.11 -20.52
N ASN A 138 25.64 0.68 -21.69
CA ASN A 138 26.03 -0.61 -22.27
C ASN A 138 27.50 -0.66 -22.74
N PHE A 139 28.16 0.49 -22.88
CA PHE A 139 29.55 0.64 -23.31
C PHE A 139 30.51 0.83 -22.13
N GLY A 140 29.98 1.10 -20.94
CA GLY A 140 30.73 1.20 -19.70
C GLY A 140 30.34 2.43 -18.89
N GLU A 141 31.20 2.82 -17.96
CA GLU A 141 31.04 4.08 -17.24
C GLU A 141 31.50 5.25 -18.12
N GLN A 142 30.61 6.20 -18.38
CA GLN A 142 30.91 7.46 -19.04
C GLN A 142 31.59 8.40 -18.04
N ILE A 143 32.92 8.31 -17.99
CA ILE A 143 33.75 9.18 -17.15
C ILE A 143 34.07 10.50 -17.86
N PRO A 144 34.39 11.57 -17.10
CA PRO A 144 34.78 12.83 -17.70
C PRO A 144 36.04 12.71 -18.60
N PRO A 145 36.17 13.63 -19.57
CA PRO A 145 37.37 13.81 -20.40
C PRO A 145 38.66 13.93 -19.59
N GLU A 146 39.78 13.45 -20.12
CA GLU A 146 41.07 13.37 -19.41
C GLU A 146 41.48 14.68 -18.73
N GLY A 147 41.33 15.81 -19.43
CA GLY A 147 41.66 17.15 -18.92
C GLY A 147 40.79 17.65 -17.76
N LEU A 148 39.73 16.93 -17.39
CA LEU A 148 38.80 17.29 -16.30
C LEU A 148 38.74 16.25 -15.18
N ARG A 149 39.39 15.09 -15.33
CA ARG A 149 39.27 13.97 -14.37
C ARG A 149 39.81 14.30 -12.99
N ASP A 150 40.81 15.19 -12.89
CA ASP A 150 41.43 15.61 -11.63
C ASP A 150 40.54 16.55 -10.79
N ILE A 151 39.44 17.07 -11.35
CA ILE A 151 38.36 17.71 -10.58
C ILE A 151 37.65 16.67 -9.71
N GLY A 152 37.58 15.43 -10.21
CA GLY A 152 36.90 14.29 -9.61
C GLY A 152 35.46 14.15 -10.08
N TYR A 153 35.01 12.90 -10.08
CA TYR A 153 33.68 12.48 -10.49
C TYR A 153 33.17 11.40 -9.55
N HIS A 154 31.85 11.25 -9.52
CA HIS A 154 31.16 10.22 -8.76
C HIS A 154 30.02 9.66 -9.60
N LEU A 155 29.61 8.42 -9.32
CA LEU A 155 28.47 7.81 -9.99
C LEU A 155 27.20 8.62 -9.73
N GLY A 156 26.66 9.24 -10.78
CA GLY A 156 25.42 10.01 -10.79
C GLY A 156 24.20 9.21 -11.21
N GLN A 157 24.33 7.89 -11.36
CA GLN A 157 23.30 7.00 -11.89
C GLN A 157 22.01 6.97 -11.05
N LEU A 158 20.84 7.07 -11.73
CA LEU A 158 19.55 6.73 -11.13
C LEU A 158 19.29 5.23 -11.23
N TYR A 159 18.92 4.61 -10.11
CA TYR A 159 18.57 3.19 -10.06
C TYR A 159 17.15 2.95 -10.60
N LYS A 160 17.07 2.16 -11.68
CA LYS A 160 15.81 1.69 -12.27
C LYS A 160 15.49 0.28 -11.74
N ASP A 161 14.27 0.07 -11.25
CA ASP A 161 13.82 -1.24 -10.76
C ASP A 161 13.62 -2.24 -11.92
N GLN A 162 14.69 -2.74 -12.53
CA GLN A 162 14.65 -3.64 -13.71
C GLN A 162 14.68 -5.12 -13.33
N LEU A 163 15.50 -5.49 -12.35
CA LEU A 163 15.78 -6.89 -12.02
C LEU A 163 15.17 -7.31 -10.69
N ILE A 164 15.06 -6.37 -9.75
CA ILE A 164 14.66 -6.62 -8.36
C ILE A 164 13.34 -5.89 -8.09
N PHE A 165 12.52 -6.43 -7.17
CA PHE A 165 11.22 -5.88 -6.78
C PHE A 165 10.15 -5.97 -7.88
N SER A 166 9.70 -4.84 -8.47
CA SER A 166 8.57 -4.79 -9.39
C SER A 166 8.93 -4.98 -10.86
N LYS A 167 10.21 -4.86 -11.23
CA LYS A 167 10.67 -4.98 -12.63
C LYS A 167 9.94 -4.03 -13.59
N ASP A 168 9.61 -2.83 -13.10
CA ASP A 168 8.84 -1.80 -13.81
C ASP A 168 9.68 -0.55 -14.18
N GLU A 169 11.01 -0.60 -13.99
CA GLU A 169 11.98 0.47 -14.26
C GLU A 169 11.74 1.80 -13.52
N VAL A 170 10.76 1.84 -12.63
CA VAL A 170 10.43 3.03 -11.83
C VAL A 170 11.52 3.26 -10.80
N VAL A 171 11.95 4.51 -10.67
CA VAL A 171 12.95 4.92 -9.68
C VAL A 171 12.28 5.07 -8.31
N ARG A 172 12.69 4.24 -7.35
CA ARG A 172 12.26 4.35 -5.94
C ARG A 172 13.42 4.39 -4.96
N ARG A 173 14.58 3.96 -5.42
CA ARG A 173 15.79 3.75 -4.64
C ARG A 173 16.87 4.71 -5.13
N ALA A 174 17.65 5.21 -4.17
CA ALA A 174 18.87 5.93 -4.42
C ALA A 174 20.05 4.96 -4.25
N ILE A 175 21.06 5.09 -5.11
CA ILE A 175 22.38 4.50 -4.90
C ILE A 175 23.09 5.42 -3.91
N LEU A 176 23.47 4.91 -2.75
CA LEU A 176 24.16 5.69 -1.72
C LEU A 176 25.67 5.67 -1.94
N ASN A 177 26.24 4.48 -2.12
CA ASN A 177 27.63 4.30 -2.50
C ASN A 177 27.78 3.02 -3.33
N ILE A 178 28.89 2.92 -4.04
CA ILE A 178 29.27 1.75 -4.83
C ILE A 178 30.77 1.50 -4.66
N SER A 179 31.15 0.25 -4.38
CA SER A 179 32.55 -0.15 -4.16
C SER A 179 33.27 0.69 -3.09
N GLY A 180 32.52 1.19 -2.09
CA GLY A 180 33.03 2.07 -1.04
C GLY A 180 33.07 3.57 -1.37
N GLU A 181 32.81 3.97 -2.61
CA GLU A 181 32.77 5.37 -3.03
C GLU A 181 31.34 5.93 -3.00
N ASP A 182 31.16 7.09 -2.37
CA ASP A 182 29.87 7.78 -2.33
C ASP A 182 29.36 8.05 -3.76
N SER A 183 28.06 7.86 -3.98
CA SER A 183 27.41 8.35 -5.19
C SER A 183 27.44 9.87 -5.21
N LEU A 184 27.26 10.47 -6.40
CA LEU A 184 27.22 11.93 -6.51
C LEU A 184 26.09 12.52 -5.65
N HIS A 185 24.96 11.82 -5.53
CA HIS A 185 23.84 12.26 -4.70
C HIS A 185 24.21 12.29 -3.22
N LEU A 186 24.87 11.23 -2.72
CA LEU A 186 25.28 11.15 -1.32
C LEU A 186 26.41 12.14 -1.00
N TRP A 187 27.41 12.24 -1.87
CA TRP A 187 28.50 13.21 -1.73
C TRP A 187 27.95 14.64 -1.61
N THR A 188 27.02 15.00 -2.50
CA THR A 188 26.37 16.33 -2.49
C THR A 188 25.61 16.56 -1.20
N ALA A 189 24.86 15.56 -0.73
CA ALA A 189 24.09 15.66 0.50
C ALA A 189 25.00 15.84 1.72
N LYS A 190 26.08 15.04 1.84
CA LYS A 190 27.08 15.19 2.91
C LYS A 190 27.71 16.58 2.88
N LYS A 191 28.18 17.02 1.72
CA LYS A 191 28.86 18.31 1.58
C LYS A 191 27.93 19.47 1.93
N TYR A 192 26.70 19.46 1.42
CA TYR A 192 25.75 20.52 1.72
C TYR A 192 25.37 20.55 3.19
N ARG A 193 25.19 19.39 3.82
CA ARG A 193 24.93 19.29 5.27
C ARG A 193 26.06 19.91 6.10
N GLU A 194 27.31 19.61 5.76
CA GLU A 194 28.48 20.22 6.41
C GLU A 194 28.48 21.74 6.29
N LEU A 195 28.15 22.28 5.11
CA LEU A 195 28.08 23.72 4.87
C LEU A 195 27.01 24.42 5.72
N ILE A 196 25.88 23.77 5.96
CA ILE A 196 24.80 24.30 6.82
C ILE A 196 24.97 23.93 8.31
N GLY A 197 26.13 23.38 8.69
CA GLY A 197 26.49 23.06 10.07
C GLY A 197 25.84 21.78 10.63
N LEU A 198 25.29 20.92 9.77
CA LEU A 198 24.79 19.59 10.14
C LEU A 198 25.90 18.54 9.97
N SER A 199 25.85 17.47 10.76
CA SER A 199 26.78 16.35 10.60
C SER A 199 26.51 15.60 9.28
N PRO A 200 27.56 15.22 8.52
CA PRO A 200 27.41 14.35 7.36
C PRO A 200 26.85 13.00 7.80
N VAL A 201 26.09 12.34 6.91
CA VAL A 201 25.46 11.05 7.17
C VAL A 201 26.06 10.03 6.22
N ASP A 202 26.63 8.96 6.77
CA ASP A 202 27.19 7.88 5.97
C ASP A 202 26.10 6.99 5.35
N ALA A 203 26.46 6.29 4.27
CA ALA A 203 25.53 5.45 3.52
C ALA A 203 24.75 4.46 4.42
N THR A 204 25.42 3.84 5.37
CA THR A 204 24.83 2.84 6.28
C THR A 204 23.98 3.44 7.40
N ALA A 205 24.13 4.73 7.68
CA ALA A 205 23.37 5.42 8.73
C ALA A 205 21.96 5.83 8.28
N TYR A 206 21.71 5.88 6.96
CA TYR A 206 20.39 6.17 6.43
C TYR A 206 19.37 5.10 6.81
N LYS A 207 18.18 5.54 7.19
CA LYS A 207 17.11 4.63 7.60
C LYS A 207 16.69 3.75 6.42
N GLY A 208 16.79 2.44 6.60
CA GLY A 208 16.40 1.48 5.56
C GLY A 208 17.49 1.24 4.51
N ALA A 209 18.69 1.79 4.72
CA ALA A 209 19.84 1.46 3.90
C ALA A 209 20.16 -0.03 3.99
N TYR A 210 20.44 -0.64 2.85
CA TYR A 210 20.88 -2.03 2.78
C TYR A 210 21.98 -2.18 1.75
N TYR A 211 22.91 -3.08 2.05
CA TYR A 211 23.99 -3.46 1.14
C TYR A 211 23.53 -4.59 0.23
N ASN A 212 23.80 -4.46 -1.06
CA ASN A 212 23.65 -5.52 -2.04
C ASN A 212 25.04 -5.99 -2.48
N SER A 213 25.35 -7.27 -2.26
CA SER A 213 26.65 -7.85 -2.56
C SER A 213 26.91 -8.10 -4.04
N GLU A 214 25.87 -8.27 -4.86
CA GLU A 214 26.02 -8.48 -6.30
C GLU A 214 26.41 -7.17 -7.01
N ALA A 215 25.86 -6.05 -6.53
CA ALA A 215 26.15 -4.72 -7.04
C ALA A 215 27.29 -4.01 -6.30
N ASP A 216 27.81 -4.60 -5.20
CA ASP A 216 28.76 -3.97 -4.26
C ASP A 216 28.34 -2.53 -3.88
N ALA A 217 27.06 -2.35 -3.56
CA ALA A 217 26.47 -1.03 -3.39
C ALA A 217 25.47 -0.97 -2.24
N ASN A 218 25.41 0.18 -1.57
CA ASN A 218 24.34 0.47 -0.60
C ASN A 218 23.20 1.22 -1.29
N PHE A 219 21.97 0.79 -1.02
CA PHE A 219 20.76 1.39 -1.54
C PHE A 219 19.86 1.84 -0.40
N ALA A 220 19.09 2.91 -0.61
CA ALA A 220 17.98 3.25 0.25
C ALA A 220 16.78 3.69 -0.59
N LEU A 221 15.58 3.29 -0.15
CA LEU A 221 14.34 3.89 -0.64
C LEU A 221 14.26 5.33 -0.13
N PHE A 222 13.76 6.24 -0.96
CA PHE A 222 13.66 7.66 -0.61
C PHE A 222 12.25 8.20 -0.82
N LYS A 223 11.92 9.26 -0.09
CA LYS A 223 10.65 9.98 -0.27
C LYS A 223 10.84 11.11 -1.28
N TYR A 224 9.97 11.16 -2.28
CA TYR A 224 9.93 12.28 -3.21
C TYR A 224 9.43 13.55 -2.53
N SER A 225 10.10 14.66 -2.82
CA SER A 225 9.75 16.01 -2.34
C SER A 225 8.63 16.69 -3.15
N GLY A 226 7.70 15.91 -3.70
CA GLY A 226 6.66 16.36 -4.63
C GLY A 226 6.64 15.55 -5.94
N ASN A 227 5.74 15.90 -6.85
CA ASN A 227 5.69 15.29 -8.19
C ASN A 227 6.79 15.91 -9.08
N PRO A 228 7.77 15.14 -9.57
CA PRO A 228 8.87 15.66 -10.40
C PRO A 228 8.42 16.42 -11.66
N LEU A 229 7.23 16.15 -12.19
CA LEU A 229 6.71 16.84 -13.37
C LEU A 229 6.20 18.26 -13.06
N THR A 230 5.71 18.46 -11.84
CA THR A 230 5.05 19.72 -11.43
C THR A 230 5.75 20.38 -10.24
N SER A 231 6.95 19.90 -9.88
CA SER A 231 7.63 20.33 -8.66
C SER A 231 8.16 21.76 -8.79
N GLU A 232 8.24 22.44 -7.65
CA GLU A 232 8.58 23.86 -7.54
C GLU A 232 10.09 24.16 -7.65
N ALA A 233 10.94 23.17 -7.95
CA ALA A 233 12.37 23.45 -8.11
C ALA A 233 12.57 24.37 -9.31
N PHE A 234 13.36 25.43 -9.12
CA PHE A 234 13.59 26.42 -10.17
C PHE A 234 14.49 25.82 -11.25
N VAL A 235 13.92 25.66 -12.45
CA VAL A 235 14.66 25.30 -13.67
C VAL A 235 14.95 26.56 -14.46
N ILE A 236 16.22 26.80 -14.80
CA ILE A 236 16.66 27.88 -15.67
C ILE A 236 17.33 27.28 -16.92
N PRO A 237 16.94 27.68 -18.13
CA PRO A 237 17.62 27.27 -19.35
C PRO A 237 19.10 27.67 -19.35
N PHE A 238 19.95 26.79 -19.88
CA PHE A 238 21.41 26.96 -19.94
C PHE A 238 21.81 28.29 -20.57
N HIS A 239 21.19 28.65 -21.69
CA HIS A 239 21.52 29.88 -22.42
C HIS A 239 21.32 31.14 -21.57
N ARG A 240 20.31 31.17 -20.69
CA ARG A 240 20.04 32.33 -19.81
C ARG A 240 21.19 32.55 -18.84
N VAL A 241 21.81 31.49 -18.36
CA VAL A 241 22.96 31.58 -17.45
C VAL A 241 24.19 32.06 -18.22
N VAL A 242 24.45 31.52 -19.40
CA VAL A 242 25.57 31.93 -20.28
C VAL A 242 25.56 33.43 -20.57
N VAL A 243 24.39 33.99 -20.88
CA VAL A 243 24.26 35.44 -21.18
C VAL A 243 24.09 36.33 -19.95
N GLY A 244 23.96 35.75 -18.75
CA GLY A 244 23.74 36.51 -17.52
C GLY A 244 22.31 37.04 -17.34
N ASN A 245 21.30 36.42 -17.98
CA ASN A 245 19.90 36.78 -17.86
C ASN A 245 19.22 36.11 -16.65
N PHE A 246 19.72 36.42 -15.45
CA PHE A 246 19.15 36.01 -14.17
C PHE A 246 19.43 37.08 -13.09
N PRO A 247 18.67 37.14 -11.99
CA PRO A 247 18.91 38.10 -10.91
C PRO A 247 20.29 37.91 -10.26
N LYS A 248 20.94 38.99 -9.82
CA LYS A 248 22.21 38.88 -9.05
C LYS A 248 21.99 38.11 -7.75
N GLY A 249 22.92 37.24 -7.39
CA GLY A 249 22.83 36.39 -6.19
C GLY A 249 21.79 35.28 -6.32
N PHE A 250 21.33 34.96 -7.53
CA PHE A 250 20.35 33.90 -7.75
C PHE A 250 20.92 32.52 -7.39
N PHE A 251 22.22 32.28 -7.54
CA PHE A 251 22.86 31.01 -7.23
C PHE A 251 23.56 30.98 -5.86
N THR A 252 23.56 32.08 -5.10
CA THR A 252 24.28 32.17 -3.82
C THR A 252 23.80 31.14 -2.81
N ASP A 253 24.76 30.37 -2.26
CA ASP A 253 24.54 29.31 -1.28
C ASP A 253 23.57 28.19 -1.73
N LYS A 254 23.33 28.08 -3.04
CA LYS A 254 22.44 27.06 -3.62
C LYS A 254 23.19 25.82 -4.10
N ILE A 255 22.48 24.69 -4.15
CA ILE A 255 22.93 23.50 -4.86
C ILE A 255 22.50 23.66 -6.32
N VAL A 256 23.45 23.58 -7.25
CA VAL A 256 23.19 23.79 -8.67
C VAL A 256 23.45 22.49 -9.42
N LEU A 257 22.42 21.95 -10.08
CA LEU A 257 22.54 20.76 -10.91
C LEU A 257 22.45 21.16 -12.39
N ILE A 258 23.42 20.75 -13.19
CA ILE A 258 23.51 21.10 -14.61
C ILE A 258 23.39 19.81 -15.41
N GLY A 259 22.47 19.73 -16.37
CA GLY A 259 22.28 18.51 -17.16
C GLY A 259 21.31 18.68 -18.33
N PRO A 260 21.25 17.68 -19.23
CA PRO A 260 20.36 17.69 -20.38
C PRO A 260 18.90 17.47 -19.99
N GLN A 261 18.00 18.09 -20.76
CA GLN A 261 16.55 17.96 -20.65
C GLN A 261 15.89 18.19 -22.03
N TYR A 262 16.30 17.42 -23.04
CA TYR A 262 15.77 17.51 -24.39
C TYR A 262 14.49 16.70 -24.54
N LEU A 263 13.36 17.34 -24.85
CA LEU A 263 12.09 16.66 -25.13
C LEU A 263 12.20 15.63 -26.27
N SER A 264 13.11 15.89 -27.21
CA SER A 264 13.44 15.00 -28.32
C SER A 264 14.22 13.74 -27.90
N ASN A 265 14.87 13.74 -26.73
CA ASN A 265 15.66 12.63 -26.21
C ASN A 265 14.93 11.93 -25.05
N THR A 266 14.37 10.76 -25.31
CA THR A 266 13.65 9.97 -24.28
C THR A 266 14.55 9.54 -23.12
N ASN A 267 15.88 9.49 -23.31
CA ASN A 267 16.83 9.14 -22.26
C ASN A 267 16.99 10.24 -21.21
N ASP A 268 16.54 11.46 -21.45
CA ASP A 268 16.57 12.56 -20.48
C ASP A 268 15.42 12.49 -19.47
N PHE A 269 14.51 11.53 -19.66
CA PHE A 269 13.36 11.29 -18.80
C PHE A 269 13.38 9.88 -18.21
N ILE A 270 12.64 9.72 -17.11
CA ILE A 270 12.61 8.46 -16.37
C ILE A 270 11.23 8.20 -15.76
N LEU A 271 10.95 6.91 -15.51
CA LEU A 271 9.75 6.48 -14.82
C LEU A 271 9.86 6.76 -13.31
N THR A 272 8.81 7.36 -12.77
CA THR A 272 8.71 7.67 -11.34
C THR A 272 7.41 7.12 -10.79
N PRO A 273 7.25 6.99 -9.47
CA PRO A 273 5.99 6.56 -8.89
C PRO A 273 4.81 7.37 -9.42
N PHE A 274 4.99 8.69 -9.62
CA PHE A 274 3.97 9.63 -10.11
C PHE A 274 3.50 9.35 -11.53
N GLU A 275 4.43 9.03 -12.43
CA GLU A 275 4.18 8.83 -13.85
C GLU A 275 4.89 7.56 -14.36
N LYS A 276 4.12 6.49 -14.53
CA LYS A 276 4.61 5.16 -14.92
C LYS A 276 4.47 4.83 -16.41
N ASP A 277 3.55 5.51 -17.10
CA ASP A 277 3.13 5.06 -18.43
C ASP A 277 3.82 5.85 -19.54
N THR A 278 4.24 7.09 -19.27
CA THR A 278 4.73 7.99 -20.33
C THR A 278 6.16 8.51 -20.15
N ALA A 279 6.88 8.11 -19.08
CA ALA A 279 8.26 8.54 -18.81
C ALA A 279 8.49 10.03 -19.05
N LYS A 280 7.69 10.88 -18.40
CA LYS A 280 7.76 12.35 -18.58
C LYS A 280 8.54 13.09 -17.51
N SER A 281 9.06 12.40 -16.49
CA SER A 281 9.77 13.06 -15.39
C SER A 281 11.22 13.33 -15.80
N PRO A 282 11.69 14.59 -15.83
CA PRO A 282 13.09 14.89 -16.16
C PRO A 282 14.05 14.20 -15.19
N LYS A 283 15.08 13.51 -15.70
CA LYS A 283 16.12 12.88 -14.86
C LYS A 283 16.79 13.88 -13.93
N LEU A 284 17.11 15.08 -14.44
CA LEU A 284 17.72 16.15 -13.66
C LEU A 284 16.88 16.53 -12.43
N MET A 285 15.56 16.55 -12.56
CA MET A 285 14.64 16.76 -11.45
C MET A 285 14.64 15.59 -10.47
N VAL A 286 14.71 14.35 -10.95
CA VAL A 286 14.81 13.18 -10.08
C VAL A 286 16.11 13.18 -9.27
N HIS A 287 17.25 13.58 -9.86
CA HIS A 287 18.49 13.77 -9.10
C HIS A 287 18.31 14.79 -7.96
N ALA A 288 17.61 15.90 -8.22
CA ALA A 288 17.29 16.89 -7.20
C ALA A 288 16.46 16.29 -6.06
N HIS A 289 15.43 15.50 -6.36
CA HIS A 289 14.62 14.83 -5.35
C HIS A 289 15.43 13.84 -4.51
N VAL A 290 16.35 13.09 -5.12
CA VAL A 290 17.24 12.19 -4.38
C VAL A 290 18.14 12.98 -3.42
N ILE A 291 18.80 14.03 -3.92
CA ILE A 291 19.68 14.89 -3.10
C ILE A 291 18.90 15.52 -1.94
N GLU A 292 17.73 16.09 -2.20
CA GLU A 292 16.85 16.65 -1.16
C GLU A 292 16.45 15.61 -0.12
N ALA A 293 16.10 14.39 -0.55
CA ALA A 293 15.74 13.33 0.38
C ALA A 293 16.91 12.90 1.25
N LEU A 294 18.14 12.87 0.71
CA LEU A 294 19.34 12.52 1.46
C LEU A 294 19.78 13.66 2.41
N ILE A 295 19.65 14.92 2.02
CA ILE A 295 19.93 16.07 2.91
C ILE A 295 18.95 16.08 4.08
N SER A 296 17.66 15.89 3.80
CA SER A 296 16.58 15.92 4.78
C SER A 296 16.39 14.59 5.55
N GLU A 297 17.25 13.58 5.32
CA GLU A 297 17.17 12.23 5.91
C GLU A 297 15.80 11.55 5.73
N LYS A 298 15.12 11.85 4.60
CA LYS A 298 13.80 11.32 4.25
C LYS A 298 13.90 10.02 3.47
N THR A 299 14.50 9.01 4.08
CA THR A 299 14.55 7.65 3.53
C THR A 299 13.45 6.76 4.12
N ILE A 300 13.14 5.66 3.43
CA ILE A 300 12.06 4.73 3.78
C ILE A 300 12.69 3.43 4.30
N TYR A 301 12.23 2.99 5.45
CA TYR A 301 12.62 1.72 6.06
C TYR A 301 11.73 0.58 5.60
N ASP A 302 12.32 -0.34 4.84
CA ASP A 302 11.65 -1.58 4.45
C ASP A 302 11.61 -2.55 5.63
N ILE A 303 10.41 -2.87 6.10
CA ILE A 303 10.22 -3.90 7.14
C ILE A 303 10.42 -5.27 6.49
N LYS A 304 11.34 -6.06 7.06
CA LYS A 304 11.61 -7.43 6.62
C LYS A 304 10.31 -8.24 6.52
N ASP A 305 10.18 -8.98 5.42
CA ASP A 305 8.98 -9.76 5.08
C ASP A 305 8.54 -10.69 6.21
N PHE A 306 9.49 -11.25 6.95
CA PHE A 306 9.20 -12.13 8.09
C PHE A 306 8.22 -11.52 9.10
N TYR A 307 8.34 -10.22 9.42
CA TYR A 307 7.45 -9.58 10.40
C TYR A 307 6.04 -9.41 9.85
N THR A 308 5.89 -9.06 8.57
CA THR A 308 4.58 -8.92 7.92
C THR A 308 3.94 -10.28 7.66
N GLN A 309 4.73 -11.32 7.41
CA GLN A 309 4.29 -12.72 7.31
C GLN A 309 3.78 -13.26 8.65
N ILE A 310 4.48 -13.01 9.76
CA ILE A 310 3.97 -13.37 11.10
C ILE A 310 2.67 -12.62 11.39
N ALA A 311 2.64 -11.31 11.12
CA ALA A 311 1.45 -10.49 11.33
C ALA A 311 0.26 -11.00 10.49
N SER A 312 0.48 -11.46 9.26
CA SER A 312 -0.58 -11.99 8.40
C SER A 312 -1.17 -13.30 8.95
N VAL A 313 -0.35 -14.19 9.50
CA VAL A 313 -0.80 -15.42 10.18
C VAL A 313 -1.60 -15.09 11.44
N LEU A 314 -1.09 -14.17 12.27
CA LEU A 314 -1.78 -13.75 13.50
C LEU A 314 -3.14 -13.12 13.20
N ILE A 315 -3.19 -12.20 12.22
CA ILE A 315 -4.44 -11.59 11.76
C ILE A 315 -5.39 -12.67 11.27
N ALA A 316 -4.90 -13.65 10.52
CA ALA A 316 -5.77 -14.69 10.01
C ALA A 316 -6.37 -15.59 11.10
N ILE A 317 -5.59 -15.94 12.14
CA ILE A 317 -6.09 -16.70 13.29
C ILE A 317 -7.16 -15.89 14.04
N ILE A 318 -6.86 -14.63 14.35
CA ILE A 318 -7.78 -13.74 15.07
C ILE A 318 -9.06 -13.54 14.26
N LEU A 319 -8.94 -13.26 12.96
CA LEU A 319 -10.07 -13.02 12.09
C LEU A 319 -10.92 -14.29 11.89
N SER A 320 -10.28 -15.45 11.71
CA SER A 320 -10.96 -16.75 11.66
C SER A 320 -11.78 -16.99 12.92
N TYR A 321 -11.19 -16.74 14.10
CA TYR A 321 -11.89 -16.85 15.37
C TYR A 321 -13.09 -15.90 15.46
N ILE A 322 -12.94 -14.64 15.06
CA ILE A 322 -14.04 -13.66 15.10
C ILE A 322 -15.17 -14.08 14.15
N ILE A 323 -14.87 -14.40 12.90
CA ILE A 323 -15.88 -14.78 11.88
C ILE A 323 -16.65 -16.04 12.31
N SER A 324 -16.00 -16.96 13.02
CA SER A 324 -16.65 -18.15 13.59
C SER A 324 -17.78 -17.84 14.57
N ARG A 325 -17.82 -16.63 15.16
CA ARG A 325 -18.75 -16.28 16.25
C ARG A 325 -19.81 -15.22 15.91
N VAL A 326 -19.62 -14.42 14.86
CA VAL A 326 -20.41 -13.20 14.62
C VAL A 326 -21.19 -13.30 13.33
N GLN A 327 -22.51 -13.10 13.22
CA GLN A 327 -23.33 -13.27 11.97
C GLN A 327 -22.64 -12.91 10.63
N PRO A 328 -22.92 -13.57 9.49
CA PRO A 328 -22.16 -13.38 8.24
C PRO A 328 -22.02 -11.91 7.80
N VAL A 329 -23.10 -11.13 7.92
CA VAL A 329 -23.11 -9.69 7.62
C VAL A 329 -22.16 -8.90 8.54
N LYS A 330 -22.15 -9.21 9.84
CA LYS A 330 -21.23 -8.58 10.81
C LYS A 330 -19.78 -9.01 10.54
N GLY A 331 -19.57 -10.26 10.12
CA GLY A 331 -18.26 -10.77 9.71
C GLY A 331 -17.68 -9.97 8.54
N LEU A 332 -18.49 -9.74 7.50
CA LEU A 332 -18.10 -8.91 6.35
C LEU A 332 -17.80 -7.45 6.76
N MET A 333 -18.60 -6.87 7.64
CA MET A 333 -18.35 -5.50 8.12
C MET A 333 -17.01 -5.40 8.87
N ILE A 334 -16.70 -6.40 9.70
CA ILE A 334 -15.43 -6.49 10.44
C ILE A 334 -14.25 -6.67 9.50
N THR A 335 -14.37 -7.50 8.44
CA THR A 335 -13.28 -7.66 7.46
C THR A 335 -12.98 -6.36 6.71
N ILE A 336 -14.02 -5.63 6.29
CA ILE A 336 -13.84 -4.34 5.61
C ILE A 336 -13.18 -3.32 6.54
N LEU A 337 -13.68 -3.20 7.78
CA LEU A 337 -13.09 -2.31 8.79
C LEU A 337 -11.63 -2.66 9.09
N LEU A 338 -11.28 -3.95 9.14
CA LEU A 338 -9.92 -4.39 9.37
C LEU A 338 -8.98 -4.02 8.21
N ILE A 339 -9.41 -4.22 6.96
CA ILE A 339 -8.62 -3.81 5.78
C ILE A 339 -8.38 -2.30 5.83
N ILE A 340 -9.43 -1.50 6.00
CA ILE A 340 -9.32 -0.03 6.09
C ILE A 340 -8.41 0.37 7.24
N GLY A 341 -8.55 -0.25 8.41
CA GLY A 341 -7.72 0.01 9.59
C GLY A 341 -6.24 -0.27 9.33
N ILE A 342 -5.91 -1.39 8.68
CA ILE A 342 -4.53 -1.75 8.32
C ILE A 342 -3.95 -0.75 7.30
N LEU A 343 -4.73 -0.37 6.29
CA LEU A 343 -4.30 0.61 5.30
C LEU A 343 -4.01 1.98 5.94
N ILE A 344 -4.92 2.47 6.79
CA ILE A 344 -4.74 3.73 7.51
C ILE A 344 -3.53 3.66 8.44
N LEU A 345 -3.39 2.60 9.23
CA LEU A 345 -2.28 2.44 10.16
C LEU A 345 -0.93 2.36 9.43
N SER A 346 -0.87 1.60 8.33
CA SER A 346 0.32 1.52 7.47
C SER A 346 0.68 2.87 6.87
N TYR A 347 -0.31 3.59 6.35
CA TYR A 347 -0.11 4.93 5.79
C TYR A 347 0.35 5.95 6.84
N LEU A 348 -0.22 5.94 8.05
CA LEU A 348 0.22 6.80 9.15
C LEU A 348 1.65 6.48 9.61
N ALA A 349 2.00 5.20 9.68
CA ALA A 349 3.37 4.76 9.98
C ALA A 349 4.37 5.19 8.89
N PHE A 350 3.95 5.14 7.62
CA PHE A 350 4.73 5.59 6.48
C PHE A 350 4.99 7.10 6.51
N ILE A 351 3.96 7.93 6.74
CA ILE A 351 4.12 9.39 6.79
C ILE A 351 4.97 9.81 7.99
N SER A 352 4.63 9.29 9.18
CA SER A 352 5.20 9.76 10.45
C SER A 352 6.63 9.29 10.66
N PHE A 353 6.92 8.03 10.30
CA PHE A 353 8.19 7.40 10.60
C PHE A 353 8.92 6.93 9.34
N GLY A 354 8.36 7.01 8.14
CA GLY A 354 8.97 6.41 6.95
C GLY A 354 9.04 4.88 7.04
N LEU A 355 8.15 4.23 7.81
CA LEU A 355 8.09 2.77 7.90
C LEU A 355 7.23 2.23 6.76
N TRP A 356 7.79 1.37 5.93
CA TRP A 356 7.04 0.68 4.89
C TRP A 356 6.65 -0.72 5.36
N ILE A 357 5.39 -0.85 5.76
CA ILE A 357 4.77 -2.13 6.09
C ILE A 357 4.23 -2.74 4.80
N LYS A 358 4.78 -3.89 4.40
CA LYS A 358 4.31 -4.61 3.21
C LYS A 358 2.88 -5.12 3.39
N LEU A 359 1.98 -4.66 2.52
CA LEU A 359 0.54 -4.88 2.65
C LEU A 359 0.04 -6.12 1.92
N SER A 360 0.76 -6.60 0.92
CA SER A 360 0.32 -7.68 0.04
C SER A 360 -0.09 -8.93 0.83
N HIS A 361 0.77 -9.42 1.72
CA HIS A 361 0.46 -10.61 2.53
C HIS A 361 -0.67 -10.37 3.53
N LEU A 362 -0.78 -9.17 4.11
CA LEU A 362 -1.82 -8.82 5.09
C LEU A 362 -3.21 -8.77 4.45
N VAL A 363 -3.30 -8.10 3.30
CA VAL A 363 -4.56 -7.96 2.56
C VAL A 363 -4.99 -9.30 1.97
N LEU A 364 -4.05 -10.03 1.34
CA LEU A 364 -4.34 -11.34 0.77
C LEU A 364 -4.74 -12.38 1.83
N SER A 365 -4.11 -12.37 3.03
CA SER A 365 -4.52 -13.30 4.09
C SER A 365 -5.95 -13.05 4.56
N ILE A 366 -6.38 -11.78 4.64
CA ILE A 366 -7.77 -11.41 4.96
C ILE A 366 -8.73 -11.94 3.89
N PHE A 367 -8.39 -11.79 2.61
CA PHE A 367 -9.18 -12.33 1.50
C PHE A 367 -9.31 -13.85 1.58
N VAL A 368 -8.20 -14.57 1.80
CA VAL A 368 -8.19 -16.02 1.95
C VAL A 368 -9.07 -16.48 3.12
N VAL A 369 -8.95 -15.82 4.28
CA VAL A 369 -9.78 -16.13 5.46
C VAL A 369 -11.25 -15.93 5.14
N TYR A 370 -11.62 -14.80 4.55
CA TYR A 370 -13.02 -14.53 4.21
C TYR A 370 -13.56 -15.55 3.19
N TYR A 371 -12.81 -15.82 2.13
CA TYR A 371 -13.23 -16.74 1.06
C TYR A 371 -13.42 -18.17 1.56
N ILE A 372 -12.57 -18.63 2.49
CA ILE A 372 -12.70 -19.96 3.09
C ILE A 372 -13.84 -19.98 4.12
N TRP A 373 -13.95 -18.99 5.01
CA TRP A 373 -14.91 -19.06 6.12
C TRP A 373 -16.37 -18.87 5.68
N VAL A 374 -16.64 -18.06 4.66
CA VAL A 374 -18.01 -17.76 4.23
C VAL A 374 -18.79 -19.02 3.81
N PRO A 375 -18.27 -19.91 2.94
CA PRO A 375 -18.95 -21.15 2.58
C PRO A 375 -19.19 -22.10 3.76
N PHE A 376 -18.16 -22.37 4.58
CA PHE A 376 -18.30 -23.26 5.74
C PHE A 376 -19.40 -22.78 6.68
N ARG A 377 -19.47 -21.48 6.86
CA ARG A 377 -20.44 -20.87 7.74
C ARG A 377 -21.85 -20.81 7.16
N ALA A 378 -21.97 -20.56 5.86
CA ALA A 378 -23.26 -20.65 5.17
C ALA A 378 -23.85 -22.06 5.31
N ILE A 379 -23.01 -23.09 5.23
CA ILE A 379 -23.41 -24.49 5.44
C ILE A 379 -23.88 -24.72 6.88
N GLU A 380 -23.12 -24.27 7.88
CA GLU A 380 -23.49 -24.41 9.30
C GLU A 380 -24.81 -23.69 9.63
N GLU A 381 -24.98 -22.47 9.12
CA GLU A 381 -26.21 -21.70 9.31
C GLU A 381 -27.41 -22.33 8.57
N TYR A 382 -27.19 -22.88 7.37
CA TYR A 382 -28.21 -23.61 6.64
C TYR A 382 -28.66 -24.87 7.39
N GLN A 383 -27.73 -25.68 7.91
CA GLN A 383 -28.04 -26.87 8.70
C GLN A 383 -28.82 -26.52 9.97
N THR A 384 -28.41 -25.45 10.66
CA THR A 384 -29.11 -24.96 11.86
C THR A 384 -30.54 -24.51 11.52
N ARG A 385 -30.71 -23.75 10.44
CA ARG A 385 -32.03 -23.31 9.97
C ARG A 385 -32.91 -24.48 9.55
N TYR A 386 -32.35 -25.48 8.88
CA TYR A 386 -33.06 -26.68 8.46
C TYR A 386 -33.56 -27.48 9.67
N ALA A 387 -32.71 -27.71 10.67
CA ALA A 387 -33.08 -28.41 11.90
C ALA A 387 -34.22 -27.69 12.65
N ILE A 388 -34.15 -26.36 12.77
CA ILE A 388 -35.22 -25.56 13.40
C ILE A 388 -36.53 -25.67 12.59
N GLN A 389 -36.46 -25.66 11.26
CA GLN A 389 -37.65 -25.82 10.41
C GLN A 389 -38.27 -27.20 10.55
N GLU A 390 -37.46 -28.25 10.65
CA GLU A 390 -37.90 -29.63 10.84
C GLU A 390 -38.59 -29.80 12.19
N GLU A 391 -37.98 -29.30 13.27
CA GLU A 391 -38.57 -29.29 14.62
C GLU A 391 -39.90 -28.52 14.65
N THR A 392 -39.97 -27.35 14.01
CA THR A 392 -41.21 -26.56 13.90
C THR A 392 -42.29 -27.30 13.10
N LYS A 393 -41.90 -28.02 12.05
CA LYS A 393 -42.82 -28.82 11.23
C LYS A 393 -43.39 -30.00 12.02
N LEU A 394 -42.55 -30.70 12.78
CA LEU A 394 -42.97 -31.77 13.68
C LEU A 394 -43.91 -31.23 14.77
N LEU A 395 -43.58 -30.09 15.38
CA LEU A 395 -44.42 -29.46 16.39
C LEU A 395 -45.82 -29.13 15.83
N LYS A 396 -45.89 -28.54 14.63
CA LYS A 396 -47.16 -28.28 13.94
C LYS A 396 -47.95 -29.55 13.64
N GLN A 397 -47.28 -30.67 13.33
CA GLN A 397 -47.95 -31.95 13.13
C GLN A 397 -48.54 -32.48 14.44
N VAL A 398 -47.82 -32.37 15.55
CA VAL A 398 -48.33 -32.75 16.88
C VAL A 398 -49.54 -31.91 17.27
N ASP A 399 -49.49 -30.59 17.06
CA ASP A 399 -50.63 -29.71 17.36
C ASP A 399 -51.84 -30.04 16.49
N ASN A 400 -51.66 -30.29 15.19
CA ASN A 400 -52.74 -30.71 14.31
C ASN A 400 -53.35 -32.05 14.72
N LEU A 401 -52.52 -33.03 15.12
CA LEU A 401 -52.99 -34.32 15.62
C LEU A 401 -53.79 -34.15 16.92
N LYS A 402 -53.32 -33.30 17.84
CA LYS A 402 -54.02 -32.98 19.08
C LYS A 402 -55.38 -32.33 18.80
N GLN A 403 -55.43 -31.33 17.92
CA GLN A 403 -56.67 -30.66 17.52
C GLN A 403 -57.66 -31.64 16.87
N ASN A 404 -57.18 -32.49 15.96
CA ASN A 404 -58.01 -33.50 15.31
C ASN A 404 -58.54 -34.53 16.33
N PHE A 405 -57.69 -35.00 17.24
CA PHE A 405 -58.10 -35.90 18.32
C PHE A 405 -59.18 -35.28 19.21
N ILE A 406 -59.01 -34.03 19.65
CA ILE A 406 -60.01 -33.32 20.46
C ILE A 406 -61.32 -33.18 19.68
N SER A 407 -61.26 -32.77 18.41
CA SER A 407 -62.46 -32.64 17.57
C SER A 407 -63.21 -33.96 17.40
N LEU A 408 -62.51 -35.07 17.14
CA LEU A 408 -63.10 -36.40 16.99
C LEU A 408 -63.72 -36.87 18.31
N MET A 409 -62.97 -36.77 19.43
CA MET A 409 -63.46 -37.15 20.75
C MET A 409 -64.68 -36.33 21.17
N SER A 410 -64.67 -35.02 20.94
CA SER A 410 -65.82 -34.16 21.25
C SER A 410 -67.05 -34.51 20.43
N HIS A 411 -66.89 -34.86 19.14
CA HIS A 411 -67.99 -35.33 18.30
C HIS A 411 -68.56 -36.67 18.80
N ASP A 412 -67.70 -37.63 19.12
CA ASP A 412 -68.08 -38.97 19.56
C ASP A 412 -68.69 -38.98 20.97
N LEU A 413 -68.33 -38.02 21.83
CA LEU A 413 -68.95 -37.83 23.15
C LEU A 413 -70.30 -37.09 23.07
N LYS A 414 -70.46 -36.12 22.16
CA LYS A 414 -71.73 -35.37 22.00
C LYS A 414 -72.90 -36.27 21.62
N THR A 415 -72.68 -37.21 20.71
CA THR A 415 -73.74 -38.10 20.18
C THR A 415 -74.44 -38.94 21.26
N PRO A 416 -73.72 -39.72 22.10
CA PRO A 416 -74.35 -40.48 23.19
C PRO A 416 -74.93 -39.57 24.29
N VAL A 417 -74.30 -38.43 24.60
CA VAL A 417 -74.82 -37.47 25.58
C VAL A 417 -76.16 -36.89 25.14
N ALA A 418 -76.29 -36.50 23.87
CA ALA A 418 -77.56 -36.05 23.31
C ALA A 418 -78.64 -37.14 23.34
N LYS A 419 -78.25 -38.41 23.13
CA LYS A 419 -79.17 -39.55 23.23
C LYS A 419 -79.65 -39.79 24.67
N ILE A 420 -78.76 -39.70 25.67
CA ILE A 420 -79.13 -39.83 27.09
C ILE A 420 -80.06 -38.68 27.50
N ALA A 421 -79.72 -37.44 27.13
CA ALA A 421 -80.57 -36.28 27.38
C ALA A 421 -81.97 -36.44 26.76
N GLY A 422 -82.05 -36.85 25.49
CA GLY A 422 -83.32 -37.09 24.81
C GLY A 422 -84.17 -38.20 25.44
N ILE A 423 -83.56 -39.31 25.88
CA ILE A 423 -84.26 -40.38 26.59
C ILE A 423 -84.77 -39.89 27.96
N ALA A 424 -83.94 -39.13 28.70
CA ALA A 424 -84.32 -38.56 29.99
C ALA A 424 -85.47 -37.55 29.86
N ASP A 425 -85.45 -36.70 28.84
CA ASP A 425 -86.55 -35.77 28.54
C ASP A 425 -87.85 -36.51 28.21
N ILE A 426 -87.78 -37.60 27.43
CA ILE A 426 -88.95 -38.44 27.13
C ILE A 426 -89.51 -39.08 28.42
N LEU A 427 -88.64 -39.60 29.28
CA LEU A 427 -89.04 -40.18 30.58
C LEU A 427 -89.72 -39.16 31.48
N LYS A 428 -89.23 -37.90 31.47
CA LYS A 428 -89.81 -36.79 32.22
C LYS A 428 -91.22 -36.42 31.75
N ILE A 429 -91.44 -36.37 30.44
CA ILE A 429 -92.68 -35.83 29.85
C ILE A 429 -93.77 -36.91 29.72
N LYS A 430 -93.39 -38.15 29.37
CA LYS A 430 -94.35 -39.16 28.91
C LYS A 430 -94.90 -40.07 30.02
N PHE A 431 -94.27 -40.12 31.18
CA PHE A 431 -94.65 -41.01 32.28
C PHE A 431 -95.00 -40.22 33.54
N ASN A 432 -96.01 -40.70 34.30
CA ASN A 432 -96.34 -40.16 35.62
C ASN A 432 -95.30 -40.64 36.64
N ASN A 433 -94.26 -39.85 36.84
CA ASN A 433 -93.16 -40.14 37.75
C ASN A 433 -93.52 -39.73 39.19
N THR A 434 -93.02 -40.47 40.19
CA THR A 434 -93.08 -40.02 41.59
C THR A 434 -92.18 -38.79 41.80
N PRO A 435 -92.39 -37.98 42.84
CA PRO A 435 -91.56 -36.79 43.10
C PRO A 435 -90.06 -37.10 43.11
N GLU A 436 -89.68 -38.21 43.72
CA GLU A 436 -88.31 -38.70 43.85
C GLU A 436 -87.72 -39.15 42.50
N GLN A 437 -88.54 -39.75 41.61
CA GLN A 437 -88.14 -40.12 40.25
C GLN A 437 -87.95 -38.90 39.35
N SER A 438 -88.80 -37.88 39.52
CA SER A 438 -88.69 -36.62 38.76
C SER A 438 -87.39 -35.89 39.11
N GLU A 439 -87.02 -35.85 40.39
CA GLU A 439 -85.77 -35.24 40.86
C GLU A 439 -84.54 -35.97 40.29
N LEU A 440 -84.54 -37.31 40.28
CA LEU A 440 -83.46 -38.10 39.70
C LEU A 440 -83.31 -37.89 38.19
N ILE A 441 -84.42 -37.81 37.44
CA ILE A 441 -84.39 -37.52 35.99
C ILE A 441 -83.86 -36.10 35.74
N ASP A 442 -84.27 -35.11 36.55
CA ASP A 442 -83.75 -33.75 36.45
C ASP A 442 -82.24 -33.68 36.72
N ASN A 443 -81.74 -34.45 37.67
CA ASN A 443 -80.30 -34.57 37.91
C ASN A 443 -79.55 -35.17 36.71
N VAL A 444 -80.13 -36.16 36.02
CA VAL A 444 -79.54 -36.75 34.79
C VAL A 444 -79.55 -35.74 33.63
N VAL A 445 -80.62 -34.99 33.44
CA VAL A 445 -80.72 -33.94 32.40
C VAL A 445 -79.74 -32.80 32.69
N ASN A 446 -79.64 -32.37 33.95
CA ASN A 446 -78.68 -31.32 34.34
C ASN A 446 -77.23 -31.80 34.17
N SER A 447 -76.92 -33.03 34.59
CA SER A 447 -75.57 -33.62 34.42
C SER A 447 -75.18 -33.77 32.95
N THR A 448 -76.12 -34.17 32.07
CA THR A 448 -75.86 -34.26 30.63
C THR A 448 -75.69 -32.90 29.97
N LYS A 449 -76.41 -31.86 30.43
CA LYS A 449 -76.19 -30.47 30.01
C LYS A 449 -74.83 -29.93 30.43
N GLU A 450 -74.42 -30.17 31.68
CA GLU A 450 -73.10 -29.78 32.19
C GLU A 450 -71.99 -30.47 31.40
N LEU A 451 -72.11 -31.77 31.15
CA LEU A 451 -71.14 -32.54 30.36
C LEU A 451 -71.05 -32.03 28.91
N ASN A 452 -72.18 -31.72 28.27
CA ASN A 452 -72.18 -31.16 26.92
C ASN A 452 -71.54 -29.76 26.87
N ASN A 453 -71.79 -28.92 27.87
CA ASN A 453 -71.15 -27.60 28.00
C ASN A 453 -69.64 -27.73 28.19
N PHE A 454 -69.20 -28.70 29.00
CA PHE A 454 -67.78 -28.99 29.20
C PHE A 454 -67.10 -29.46 27.90
N ILE A 455 -67.71 -30.38 27.16
CA ILE A 455 -67.21 -30.85 25.85
C ILE A 455 -67.13 -29.70 24.82
N ASN A 456 -68.03 -28.72 24.89
CA ASN A 456 -67.98 -27.52 24.02
C ASN A 456 -66.90 -26.51 24.42
N SER A 457 -66.36 -26.60 25.64
CA SER A 457 -65.34 -25.70 26.16
C SER A 457 -63.90 -26.20 25.99
N ILE A 458 -63.73 -27.47 25.60
CA ILE A 458 -62.46 -28.13 25.25
C ILE A 458 -62.27 -28.03 23.74
#